data_AF-A0A177EPA0-F1
#
_entry.id   AF-A0A177EPA0-F1
#
_cell.length_a   1.000
_cell.length_b   1.000
_cell.length_c   1.000
_cell.angle_alpha   90.00
_cell.angle_beta   90.00
_cell.angle_gamma   90.00
#
_symmetry.space_group_name_H-M   'P 1'
#
loop_
_entity.id
_entity.type
_entity.pdbx_description
1 polymer ?
#
loop_
_entity_poly.entity_id
_entity_poly.type
_entity_poly.pdbx_seq_one_letter_code
_entity_poly.pdbx_strand_id
1 'polypeptide(L)'
;MHFRYCLLLLYITNIKARMIWEDIEGFKRIVVGSYYGAKMAVSPYDSLHPTNLYVNSKLGFIYNLSTFDYHVDIKYKMEVTTSEYGDNVYKCSKTSDKNEVHNLKHIKQYESDVYLKFYRCLNDMFPTVDGRATIYSEEEYSFLAFLNNIPKKKDRLRLLASLFLLFEEIDISLKIEENKANGDVLVLKTSEYSTENYFSTELKLGNKNCKNKVNENELHSLGDKYYYTQTKNIVDFYNEIKGATLSPVCGYTCALRDMTKRLIQTYTFEYISNKEDMEEYFVETFNILKEHVDALEKKDLPVDKKTQTR
;
A
#
# COMPACT_ATOMS: atom_id res chain seq x y z
N MET A 1 -23.71 -15.39 -31.49
CA MET A 1 -22.85 -16.18 -30.58
C MET A 1 -21.87 -15.31 -29.80
N HIS A 2 -21.15 -14.37 -30.43
CA HIS A 2 -20.10 -13.56 -29.77
C HIS A 2 -20.58 -12.59 -28.67
N PHE A 3 -21.80 -12.06 -28.75
CA PHE A 3 -22.35 -11.15 -27.74
C PHE A 3 -22.44 -11.76 -26.33
N ARG A 4 -22.76 -13.07 -26.25
CA ARG A 4 -22.77 -13.81 -24.97
C ARG A 4 -21.37 -13.93 -24.37
N TYR A 5 -20.35 -14.15 -25.21
CA TYR A 5 -18.96 -14.20 -24.78
C TYR A 5 -18.42 -12.83 -24.37
N CYS A 6 -18.82 -11.75 -25.06
CA CYS A 6 -18.50 -10.37 -24.66
C CYS A 6 -19.16 -9.99 -23.33
N LEU A 7 -20.42 -10.39 -23.10
CA LEU A 7 -21.11 -10.19 -21.81
C LEU A 7 -20.48 -11.02 -20.69
N LEU A 8 -20.04 -12.25 -20.98
CA LEU A 8 -19.29 -13.08 -20.02
C LEU A 8 -17.93 -12.47 -19.69
N LEU A 9 -17.19 -11.96 -20.68
CA LEU A 9 -15.94 -11.22 -20.49
C LEU A 9 -16.17 -9.94 -19.69
N LEU A 10 -17.24 -9.19 -19.98
CA LEU A 10 -17.64 -8.01 -19.19
C LEU A 10 -18.03 -8.39 -17.76
N TYR A 11 -18.71 -9.52 -17.55
CA TYR A 11 -19.03 -10.00 -16.21
C TYR A 11 -17.76 -10.41 -15.47
N ILE A 12 -16.87 -11.16 -16.11
CA ILE A 12 -15.58 -11.60 -15.54
C ILE A 12 -14.69 -10.40 -15.21
N THR A 13 -14.63 -9.37 -16.06
CA THR A 13 -13.86 -8.15 -15.79
C THR A 13 -14.51 -7.24 -14.75
N ASN A 14 -15.82 -7.37 -14.50
CA ASN A 14 -16.53 -6.65 -13.44
C ASN A 14 -16.66 -7.45 -12.12
N ILE A 15 -16.28 -8.73 -12.09
CA ILE A 15 -16.06 -9.47 -10.83
C ILE A 15 -14.74 -8.95 -10.24
N LYS A 16 -14.83 -7.78 -9.59
CA LYS A 16 -13.73 -7.12 -8.87
C LYS A 16 -13.40 -7.75 -7.52
N ALA A 17 -14.06 -8.84 -7.14
CA ALA A 17 -13.67 -9.54 -5.92
C ALA A 17 -12.79 -10.72 -6.34
N ARG A 18 -11.48 -10.60 -6.11
CA ARG A 18 -10.53 -11.68 -6.40
C ARG A 18 -10.88 -12.96 -5.61
N MET A 19 -11.35 -12.79 -4.37
CA MET A 19 -12.03 -13.83 -3.58
C MET A 19 -13.53 -13.65 -3.62
N ILE A 20 -14.28 -14.72 -3.91
CA ILE A 20 -15.75 -14.69 -3.87
C ILE A 20 -16.25 -14.74 -2.42
N TRP A 21 -17.51 -14.39 -2.18
CA TRP A 21 -18.06 -14.36 -0.82
C TRP A 21 -17.99 -15.73 -0.14
N GLU A 22 -18.15 -16.80 -0.92
CA GLU A 22 -18.04 -18.19 -0.48
C GLU A 22 -16.65 -18.51 0.09
N ASP A 23 -15.58 -18.02 -0.54
CA ASP A 23 -14.21 -18.15 -0.04
C ASP A 23 -14.06 -17.41 1.30
N ILE A 24 -14.68 -16.23 1.38
CA ILE A 24 -14.62 -15.35 2.54
C ILE A 24 -15.40 -15.92 3.73
N GLU A 25 -16.59 -16.46 3.49
CA GLU A 25 -17.41 -17.13 4.50
C GLU A 25 -16.67 -18.35 5.08
N GLY A 26 -15.78 -18.96 4.29
CA GLY A 26 -14.89 -20.03 4.72
C GLY A 26 -13.89 -19.65 5.83
N PHE A 27 -13.67 -18.36 6.11
CA PHE A 27 -12.70 -17.88 7.10
C PHE A 27 -13.21 -17.81 8.55
N LYS A 28 -14.02 -18.77 9.00
CA LYS A 28 -14.62 -18.73 10.35
C LYS A 28 -13.61 -18.78 11.51
N ARG A 29 -12.46 -19.44 11.32
CA ARG A 29 -11.38 -19.52 12.32
C ARG A 29 -10.05 -19.90 11.67
N ILE A 30 -9.22 -18.91 11.40
CA ILE A 30 -7.89 -19.13 10.82
C ILE A 30 -6.90 -19.22 11.96
N VAL A 31 -6.34 -20.41 12.19
CA VAL A 31 -5.27 -20.59 13.18
C VAL A 31 -3.95 -20.16 12.55
N VAL A 32 -3.34 -19.12 13.09
CA VAL A 32 -2.11 -18.51 12.55
C VAL A 32 -0.84 -19.03 13.22
N GLY A 33 -0.97 -19.64 14.40
CA GLY A 33 0.16 -20.22 15.11
C GLY A 33 -0.13 -20.48 16.58
N SER A 34 0.93 -20.56 17.38
CA SER A 34 0.85 -20.68 18.84
C SER A 34 1.76 -19.70 19.55
N TYR A 35 1.27 -19.13 20.63
CA TYR A 35 2.01 -18.25 21.54
C TYR A 35 1.83 -18.72 22.97
N TYR A 36 2.93 -18.95 23.71
CA TYR A 36 2.91 -19.54 25.06
C TYR A 36 2.03 -20.80 25.20
N GLY A 37 2.03 -21.67 24.18
CA GLY A 37 1.25 -22.92 24.17
C GLY A 37 -0.24 -22.75 23.83
N ALA A 38 -0.75 -21.52 23.72
CA ALA A 38 -2.11 -21.25 23.26
C ALA A 38 -2.16 -21.09 21.73
N LYS A 39 -3.15 -21.72 21.08
CA LYS A 39 -3.40 -21.52 19.65
C LYS A 39 -3.98 -20.14 19.41
N MET A 40 -3.34 -19.37 18.54
CA MET A 40 -3.77 -18.04 18.14
C MET A 40 -4.52 -18.11 16.83
N ALA A 41 -5.61 -17.35 16.73
CA ALA A 41 -6.45 -17.29 15.54
C ALA A 41 -6.85 -15.85 15.22
N VAL A 42 -7.04 -15.55 13.94
CA VAL A 42 -7.58 -14.25 13.51
C VAL A 42 -9.00 -14.12 14.03
N SER A 43 -9.30 -12.98 14.66
CA SER A 43 -10.66 -12.71 15.13
C SER A 43 -11.57 -12.38 13.93
N PRO A 44 -12.78 -12.98 13.86
CA PRO A 44 -13.71 -12.74 12.75
C PRO A 44 -14.29 -11.31 12.75
N TYR A 45 -14.15 -10.59 13.86
CA TYR A 45 -14.60 -9.21 14.01
C TYR A 45 -13.46 -8.20 13.87
N ASP A 46 -12.24 -8.68 13.64
CA ASP A 46 -11.09 -7.79 13.51
C ASP A 46 -11.04 -7.15 12.13
N SER A 47 -10.42 -5.99 12.10
CA SER A 47 -10.11 -5.24 10.93
C SER A 47 -9.29 -5.99 9.88
N LEU A 48 -8.48 -6.97 10.31
CA LEU A 48 -7.69 -7.83 9.44
C LEU A 48 -8.53 -8.92 8.75
N HIS A 49 -9.78 -9.14 9.18
CA HIS A 49 -10.62 -10.21 8.66
C HIS A 49 -11.05 -9.95 7.19
N PRO A 50 -11.01 -10.97 6.30
CA PRO A 50 -11.34 -10.81 4.87
C PRO A 50 -12.75 -10.25 4.61
N THR A 51 -13.70 -10.44 5.52
CA THR A 51 -15.04 -9.84 5.42
C THR A 51 -14.98 -8.31 5.34
N ASN A 52 -14.20 -7.67 6.21
CA ASN A 52 -14.08 -6.21 6.21
C ASN A 52 -13.40 -5.72 4.93
N LEU A 53 -12.39 -6.45 4.46
CA LEU A 53 -11.68 -6.18 3.22
C LEU A 53 -12.61 -6.26 1.99
N TYR A 54 -13.43 -7.31 1.93
CA TYR A 54 -14.40 -7.51 0.86
C TYR A 54 -15.47 -6.43 0.84
N VAL A 55 -16.03 -6.10 2.01
CA VAL A 55 -17.05 -5.03 2.12
C VAL A 55 -16.47 -3.70 1.65
N ASN A 56 -15.24 -3.35 2.05
CA ASN A 56 -14.57 -2.13 1.59
C ASN A 56 -14.38 -2.08 0.07
N SER A 57 -13.95 -3.20 -0.54
CA SER A 57 -13.82 -3.31 -2.00
C SER A 57 -15.18 -3.16 -2.69
N LYS A 58 -16.24 -3.81 -2.19
CA LYS A 58 -17.61 -3.72 -2.75
C LYS A 58 -18.25 -2.35 -2.60
N LEU A 59 -17.97 -1.62 -1.52
CA LEU A 59 -18.42 -0.24 -1.35
C LEU A 59 -17.69 0.75 -2.28
N GLY A 60 -16.66 0.30 -3.00
CA GLY A 60 -15.89 1.14 -3.91
C GLY A 60 -15.12 2.23 -3.17
N PHE A 61 -14.63 1.94 -1.96
CA PHE A 61 -13.97 2.93 -1.10
C PHE A 61 -12.85 3.70 -1.82
N ILE A 62 -11.92 2.97 -2.46
CA ILE A 62 -10.82 3.58 -3.22
C ILE A 62 -11.33 4.35 -4.43
N TYR A 63 -12.32 3.82 -5.14
CA TYR A 63 -12.93 4.52 -6.28
C TYR A 63 -13.51 5.87 -5.84
N ASN A 64 -14.23 5.89 -4.71
CA ASN A 64 -14.85 7.12 -4.21
C ASN A 64 -13.79 8.15 -3.81
N LEU A 65 -12.75 7.75 -3.07
CA LEU A 65 -11.67 8.66 -2.67
C LEU A 65 -10.86 9.18 -3.84
N SER A 66 -10.55 8.33 -4.81
CA SER A 66 -9.74 8.72 -5.98
C SER A 66 -10.49 9.53 -7.02
N THR A 67 -11.84 9.55 -6.99
CA THR A 67 -12.66 10.17 -8.04
C THR A 67 -13.42 11.40 -7.58
N PHE A 68 -13.93 11.39 -6.34
CA PHE A 68 -14.87 12.42 -5.88
C PHE A 68 -14.32 13.28 -4.73
N ASP A 69 -13.15 12.96 -4.20
CA ASP A 69 -12.56 13.74 -3.13
C ASP A 69 -11.98 15.05 -3.67
N TYR A 70 -12.24 16.15 -2.96
CA TYR A 70 -11.85 17.49 -3.37
C TYR A 70 -10.33 17.74 -3.31
N HIS A 71 -9.55 16.84 -2.70
CA HIS A 71 -8.08 16.91 -2.73
C HIS A 71 -7.48 16.31 -4.02
N VAL A 72 -8.27 15.58 -4.81
CA VAL A 72 -7.82 15.00 -6.07
C VAL A 72 -8.07 15.99 -7.21
N ASP A 73 -7.00 16.38 -7.90
CA ASP A 73 -7.08 17.25 -9.07
C ASP A 73 -7.31 16.41 -10.32
N ILE A 74 -8.56 16.42 -10.78
CA ILE A 74 -8.98 15.76 -12.02
C ILE A 74 -9.15 16.82 -13.09
N LYS A 75 -8.25 16.79 -14.08
CA LYS A 75 -8.29 17.69 -15.23
C LYS A 75 -9.24 17.15 -16.31
N TYR A 76 -10.17 17.99 -16.73
CA TYR A 76 -11.14 17.71 -17.79
C TYR A 76 -10.90 18.61 -19.00
N LYS A 77 -11.06 18.04 -20.19
CA LYS A 77 -11.10 18.73 -21.47
C LYS A 77 -12.56 18.85 -21.88
N MET A 78 -12.99 20.07 -22.16
CA MET A 78 -14.28 20.32 -22.76
C MET A 78 -14.06 20.66 -24.24
N GLU A 79 -14.57 19.82 -25.11
CA GLU A 79 -14.59 20.04 -26.56
C GLU A 79 -16.01 20.41 -26.98
N VAL A 80 -16.13 21.44 -27.81
CA VAL A 80 -17.41 21.85 -28.40
C VAL A 80 -17.35 21.52 -29.88
N THR A 81 -18.27 20.69 -30.35
CA THR A 81 -18.45 20.39 -31.77
C THR A 81 -19.86 20.79 -32.20
N THR A 82 -20.03 21.17 -33.45
CA THR A 82 -21.36 21.48 -33.99
C THR A 82 -21.97 20.19 -34.52
N SER A 83 -23.21 19.89 -34.13
CA SER A 83 -23.98 18.78 -34.70
C SER A 83 -24.36 19.08 -36.15
N GLU A 84 -24.78 18.03 -36.88
CA GLU A 84 -25.33 18.15 -38.23
C GLU A 84 -26.54 19.09 -38.32
N TYR A 85 -27.22 19.35 -37.19
CA TYR A 85 -28.38 20.24 -37.08
C TYR A 85 -28.04 21.66 -36.61
N GLY A 86 -26.75 21.98 -36.42
CA GLY A 86 -26.29 23.30 -35.98
C GLY A 86 -26.25 23.50 -34.46
N ASP A 87 -26.69 22.51 -33.67
CA ASP A 87 -26.62 22.57 -32.21
C ASP A 87 -25.19 22.32 -31.70
N ASN A 88 -24.82 23.01 -30.62
CA ASN A 88 -23.56 22.75 -29.92
C ASN A 88 -23.64 21.41 -29.17
N VAL A 89 -22.72 20.50 -29.49
CA VAL A 89 -22.48 19.25 -28.77
C VAL A 89 -21.27 19.44 -27.88
N TYR A 90 -21.48 19.26 -26.58
CA TYR A 90 -20.43 19.34 -25.58
C TYR A 90 -19.91 17.94 -25.29
N LYS A 91 -18.63 17.71 -25.56
CA LYS A 91 -17.93 16.48 -25.18
C LYS A 91 -16.97 16.80 -24.05
N CYS A 92 -17.23 16.23 -22.89
CA CYS A 92 -16.30 16.27 -21.76
C CYS A 92 -15.49 14.97 -21.74
N SER A 93 -14.17 15.08 -21.76
CA SER A 93 -13.26 13.96 -21.60
C SER A 93 -12.19 14.27 -20.56
N LYS A 94 -11.67 13.26 -19.88
CA LYS A 94 -10.55 13.44 -18.95
C LYS A 94 -9.28 13.77 -19.75
N THR A 95 -8.46 14.74 -19.34
CA THR A 95 -7.23 15.11 -20.08
C THR A 95 -6.06 14.16 -19.84
N SER A 96 -6.09 13.42 -18.71
CA SER A 96 -5.01 12.54 -18.28
C SER A 96 -5.58 11.44 -17.39
N ASP A 97 -5.08 10.22 -17.52
CA ASP A 97 -5.40 9.15 -16.59
C ASP A 97 -4.76 9.37 -15.22
N LYS A 98 -3.62 10.08 -15.15
CA LYS A 98 -2.98 10.40 -13.88
C LYS A 98 -3.74 11.48 -13.12
N ASN A 99 -4.19 11.13 -11.92
CA ASN A 99 -4.72 12.08 -10.96
C ASN A 99 -3.58 12.82 -10.28
N GLU A 100 -3.69 14.15 -10.21
CA GLU A 100 -2.78 14.98 -9.41
C GLU A 100 -3.42 15.23 -8.03
N VAL A 101 -2.63 15.72 -7.08
CA VAL A 101 -3.16 16.19 -5.78
C VAL A 101 -3.23 17.71 -5.84
N HIS A 102 -4.41 18.27 -5.54
CA HIS A 102 -4.58 19.72 -5.57
C HIS A 102 -3.59 20.41 -4.62
N ASN A 103 -2.91 21.42 -5.14
CA ASN A 103 -2.05 22.27 -4.33
C ASN A 103 -2.91 23.34 -3.63
N LEU A 104 -3.61 22.94 -2.55
CA LEU A 104 -4.61 23.76 -1.85
C LEU A 104 -4.03 24.90 -0.99
N LYS A 105 -2.76 25.28 -1.21
CA LYS A 105 -2.06 26.37 -0.50
C LYS A 105 -2.83 27.70 -0.48
N HIS A 106 -3.72 27.91 -1.45
CA HIS A 106 -4.53 29.13 -1.58
C HIS A 106 -5.95 29.03 -1.01
N ILE A 107 -6.45 27.82 -0.66
CA ILE A 107 -7.86 27.60 -0.35
C ILE A 107 -8.11 27.42 1.17
N LYS A 108 -7.15 26.90 1.96
CA LYS A 108 -7.28 26.85 3.43
C LYS A 108 -5.95 26.99 4.15
N GLN A 109 -5.91 27.89 5.13
CA GLN A 109 -4.81 28.08 6.08
C GLN A 109 -4.69 26.97 7.14
N TYR A 110 -5.49 25.89 7.03
CA TYR A 110 -5.73 24.88 8.07
C TYR A 110 -5.64 23.41 7.61
N GLU A 111 -5.31 23.12 6.35
CA GLU A 111 -5.12 21.72 5.95
C GLU A 111 -3.72 21.25 6.34
N SER A 112 -3.66 20.17 7.13
CA SER A 112 -2.38 19.61 7.57
C SER A 112 -1.68 18.95 6.37
N ASP A 113 -0.38 19.16 6.22
CA ASP A 113 0.48 18.52 5.21
C ASP A 113 0.27 16.99 5.11
N VAL A 114 -0.17 16.35 6.20
CA VAL A 114 -0.47 14.90 6.27
C VAL A 114 -1.60 14.47 5.32
N TYR A 115 -2.64 15.29 5.10
CA TYR A 115 -3.71 14.96 4.14
C TYR A 115 -3.18 14.94 2.71
N LEU A 116 -2.38 15.94 2.32
CA LEU A 116 -1.76 15.97 1.00
C LEU A 116 -0.83 14.77 0.80
N LYS A 117 -0.08 14.38 1.84
CA LYS A 117 0.74 13.16 1.82
C LYS A 117 -0.12 11.90 1.70
N PHE A 118 -1.29 11.85 2.34
CA PHE A 118 -2.24 10.74 2.19
C PHE A 118 -2.73 10.60 0.75
N TYR A 119 -3.18 11.67 0.08
CA TYR A 119 -3.64 11.54 -1.31
C TYR A 119 -2.50 11.22 -2.28
N ARG A 120 -1.26 11.65 -1.98
CA ARG A 120 -0.07 11.17 -2.73
C ARG A 120 0.14 9.67 -2.53
N CYS A 121 0.07 9.20 -1.28
CA CYS A 121 0.15 7.77 -0.96
C CYS A 121 -0.99 6.97 -1.63
N LEU A 122 -2.22 7.51 -1.63
CA LEU A 122 -3.36 6.93 -2.35
C LEU A 122 -3.06 6.77 -3.84
N ASN A 123 -2.52 7.79 -4.50
CA ASN A 123 -2.17 7.73 -5.91
C ASN A 123 -0.99 6.78 -6.20
N ASP A 124 0.00 6.72 -5.32
CA ASP A 124 1.15 5.81 -5.44
C ASP A 124 0.74 4.34 -5.23
N MET A 125 -0.26 4.07 -4.37
CA MET A 125 -0.82 2.73 -4.15
C MET A 125 -1.91 2.37 -5.16
N PHE A 126 -2.72 3.33 -5.61
CA PHE A 126 -3.85 3.12 -6.51
C PHE A 126 -3.82 4.10 -7.67
N PRO A 127 -2.88 3.95 -8.60
CA PRO A 127 -2.85 4.76 -9.81
C PRO A 127 -4.17 4.64 -10.56
N THR A 128 -4.53 5.72 -11.25
CA THR A 128 -5.71 5.73 -12.11
C THR A 128 -5.31 5.33 -13.52
N VAL A 129 -5.92 4.26 -14.01
CA VAL A 129 -5.72 3.70 -15.35
C VAL A 129 -7.10 3.57 -16.00
N ASP A 130 -7.27 4.06 -17.22
CA ASP A 130 -8.55 4.11 -17.93
C ASP A 130 -9.69 4.71 -17.09
N GLY A 131 -9.40 5.81 -16.39
CA GLY A 131 -10.35 6.49 -15.51
C GLY A 131 -10.79 5.70 -14.27
N ARG A 132 -10.10 4.62 -13.88
CA ARG A 132 -10.37 3.85 -12.66
C ARG A 132 -9.11 3.70 -11.80
N ALA A 133 -9.25 3.94 -10.50
CA ALA A 133 -8.19 3.62 -9.54
C ALA A 133 -8.03 2.10 -9.39
N THR A 134 -6.79 1.65 -9.46
CA THR A 134 -6.41 0.23 -9.47
C THR A 134 -4.98 0.08 -8.94
N ILE A 135 -4.62 -1.09 -8.42
CA ILE A 135 -3.22 -1.37 -8.04
C ILE A 135 -2.32 -1.59 -9.27
N TYR A 136 -2.92 -1.85 -10.43
CA TYR A 136 -2.20 -2.07 -11.69
C TYR A 136 -1.73 -0.76 -12.28
N SER A 137 -0.48 -0.73 -12.73
CA SER A 137 0.10 0.43 -13.39
C SER A 137 0.92 -0.03 -14.59
N GLU A 138 0.93 0.78 -15.64
CA GLU A 138 1.90 0.65 -16.74
C GLU A 138 3.28 1.18 -16.32
N GLU A 139 3.39 1.84 -15.17
CA GLU A 139 4.64 2.38 -14.67
C GLU A 139 5.56 1.26 -14.14
N GLU A 140 6.75 1.19 -14.76
CA GLU A 140 7.82 0.23 -14.45
C GLU A 140 8.30 0.32 -12.99
N TYR A 141 8.16 1.50 -12.38
CA TYR A 141 8.59 1.81 -11.01
C TYR A 141 7.43 1.91 -10.02
N SER A 142 6.29 1.28 -10.35
CA SER A 142 5.13 1.29 -9.48
C SER A 142 5.32 0.47 -8.20
N PHE A 143 4.54 0.74 -7.16
CA PHE A 143 4.55 -0.08 -5.94
C PHE A 143 4.22 -1.55 -6.22
N LEU A 144 3.31 -1.82 -7.16
CA LEU A 144 3.02 -3.19 -7.60
C LEU A 144 4.22 -3.84 -8.30
N ALA A 145 4.89 -3.11 -9.19
CA ALA A 145 6.11 -3.60 -9.86
C ALA A 145 7.22 -3.92 -8.86
N PHE A 146 7.39 -3.07 -7.83
CA PHE A 146 8.31 -3.33 -6.73
C PHE A 146 7.97 -4.62 -5.98
N LEU A 147 6.72 -4.79 -5.54
CA LEU A 147 6.26 -6.00 -4.83
C LEU A 147 6.53 -7.25 -5.67
N ASN A 148 6.27 -7.20 -6.97
CA ASN A 148 6.48 -8.33 -7.86
C ASN A 148 7.97 -8.66 -8.11
N ASN A 149 8.86 -7.67 -7.95
CA ASN A 149 10.30 -7.87 -8.07
C ASN A 149 10.95 -8.45 -6.80
N ILE A 150 10.27 -8.42 -5.65
CA ILE A 150 10.72 -9.15 -4.47
C ILE A 150 10.65 -10.66 -4.78
N PRO A 151 11.76 -11.42 -4.75
CA PRO A 151 11.77 -12.80 -5.27
C PRO A 151 10.91 -13.77 -4.46
N LYS A 152 10.91 -13.62 -3.13
CA LYS A 152 10.20 -14.52 -2.23
C LYS A 152 8.81 -13.98 -1.94
N LYS A 153 7.77 -14.76 -2.24
CA LYS A 153 6.37 -14.44 -1.93
C LYS A 153 6.18 -14.04 -0.46
N LYS A 154 6.78 -14.81 0.46
CA LYS A 154 6.77 -14.54 1.91
C LYS A 154 7.20 -13.11 2.24
N ASP A 155 8.24 -12.60 1.58
CA ASP A 155 8.77 -11.25 1.83
C ASP A 155 7.84 -10.15 1.29
N ARG A 156 7.09 -10.43 0.20
CA ARG A 156 6.01 -9.55 -0.29
C ARG A 156 4.89 -9.43 0.75
N LEU A 157 4.45 -10.56 1.28
CA LEU A 157 3.41 -10.61 2.31
C LEU A 157 3.86 -9.93 3.59
N ARG A 158 5.13 -10.12 3.99
CA ARG A 158 5.74 -9.42 5.13
C ARG A 158 5.74 -7.91 4.95
N LEU A 159 6.07 -7.39 3.76
CA LEU A 159 6.00 -5.95 3.51
C LEU A 159 4.58 -5.40 3.70
N LEU A 160 3.57 -6.06 3.11
CA LEU A 160 2.17 -5.67 3.27
C LEU A 160 1.72 -5.75 4.74
N ALA A 161 2.11 -6.81 5.45
CA ALA A 161 1.84 -6.99 6.86
C ALA A 161 2.50 -5.89 7.69
N SER A 162 3.74 -5.51 7.37
CA SER A 162 4.43 -4.42 8.06
C SER A 162 3.73 -3.08 7.89
N LEU A 163 3.32 -2.71 6.66
CA LEU A 163 2.56 -1.47 6.45
C LEU A 163 1.25 -1.46 7.27
N PHE A 164 0.56 -2.60 7.35
CA PHE A 164 -0.61 -2.75 8.21
C PHE A 164 -0.29 -2.59 9.70
N LEU A 165 0.76 -3.26 10.20
CA LEU A 165 1.15 -3.20 11.62
C LEU A 165 1.68 -1.81 12.03
N LEU A 166 2.38 -1.09 11.15
CA LEU A 166 2.77 0.30 11.39
C LEU A 166 1.55 1.19 11.60
N PHE A 167 0.48 0.95 10.83
CA PHE A 167 -0.78 1.66 11.00
C PHE A 167 -1.49 1.29 12.32
N GLU A 168 -1.44 0.03 12.75
CA GLU A 168 -1.94 -0.41 14.07
C GLU A 168 -1.06 0.10 15.24
N GLU A 169 -0.17 1.06 14.98
CA GLU A 169 0.71 1.72 15.96
C GLU A 169 1.72 0.75 16.61
N ILE A 170 2.00 -0.39 15.95
CA ILE A 170 2.95 -1.39 16.44
C ILE A 170 4.37 -0.97 16.06
N ASP A 171 5.27 -0.97 17.04
CA ASP A 171 6.62 -0.42 16.90
C ASP A 171 7.62 -1.32 16.15
N ILE A 172 7.25 -1.73 14.94
CA ILE A 172 8.15 -2.45 14.04
C ILE A 172 9.07 -1.47 13.28
N SER A 173 10.27 -1.93 12.91
CA SER A 173 11.27 -1.12 12.20
C SER A 173 11.27 -1.45 10.71
N LEU A 174 10.44 -0.75 9.94
CA LEU A 174 10.47 -0.76 8.47
C LEU A 174 11.15 0.52 7.99
N LYS A 175 12.43 0.45 7.62
CA LYS A 175 13.24 1.65 7.31
C LYS A 175 13.94 1.51 5.98
N ILE A 176 14.22 2.65 5.37
CA ILE A 176 15.04 2.74 4.18
C ILE A 176 16.44 3.13 4.63
N GLU A 177 17.39 2.23 4.47
CA GLU A 177 18.79 2.45 4.82
C GLU A 177 19.54 2.92 3.57
N GLU A 178 20.17 4.10 3.65
CA GLU A 178 21.00 4.63 2.55
C GLU A 178 22.26 3.79 2.38
N ASN A 179 22.43 3.19 1.20
CA ASN A 179 23.66 2.50 0.85
C ASN A 179 24.34 3.23 -0.31
N LYS A 180 25.45 3.89 0.00
CA LYS A 180 26.22 4.70 -0.96
C LYS A 180 26.79 3.90 -2.14
N ALA A 181 26.95 2.57 -2.00
CA ALA A 181 27.52 1.72 -3.04
C ALA A 181 26.45 1.08 -3.94
N ASN A 182 25.35 0.57 -3.36
CA ASN A 182 24.35 -0.23 -4.09
C ASN A 182 22.97 0.43 -4.21
N GLY A 183 22.79 1.63 -3.65
CA GLY A 183 21.50 2.29 -3.57
C GLY A 183 20.69 1.88 -2.34
N ASP A 184 19.71 2.71 -1.99
CA ASP A 184 18.94 2.51 -0.77
C ASP A 184 18.27 1.14 -0.70
N VAL A 185 18.25 0.59 0.51
CA VAL A 185 17.71 -0.74 0.80
C VAL A 185 16.54 -0.59 1.75
N LEU A 186 15.39 -1.17 1.38
CA LEU A 186 14.28 -1.32 2.31
C LEU A 186 14.57 -2.50 3.23
N VAL A 187 14.63 -2.22 4.53
CA VAL A 187 14.97 -3.18 5.57
C VAL A 187 13.82 -3.29 6.55
N LEU A 188 13.34 -4.53 6.75
CA LEU A 188 12.39 -4.87 7.80
C LEU A 188 13.10 -5.57 8.95
N LYS A 189 12.95 -5.01 10.16
CA LYS A 189 13.36 -5.58 11.44
C LYS A 189 12.13 -5.65 12.36
N THR A 190 12.05 -6.68 13.20
CA THR A 190 10.94 -6.89 14.16
C THR A 190 10.83 -5.80 15.22
N SER A 191 11.96 -5.21 15.55
CA SER A 191 12.07 -4.04 16.42
C SER A 191 13.34 -3.28 16.05
N GLU A 192 13.47 -2.05 16.53
CA GLU A 192 14.71 -1.29 16.40
C GLU A 192 15.91 -1.99 17.06
N TYR A 193 15.65 -2.90 17.99
CA TYR A 193 16.67 -3.61 18.78
C TYR A 193 17.03 -4.99 18.20
N SER A 194 16.33 -5.45 17.17
CA SER A 194 16.67 -6.71 16.51
C SER A 194 17.97 -6.57 15.72
N THR A 195 18.88 -7.54 15.90
CA THR A 195 20.11 -7.66 15.11
C THR A 195 19.88 -8.38 13.78
N GLU A 196 18.75 -9.08 13.64
CA GLU A 196 18.41 -9.84 12.43
C GLU A 196 17.31 -9.14 11.62
N ASN A 197 17.50 -9.11 10.30
CA ASN A 197 16.53 -8.59 9.35
C ASN A 197 15.55 -9.69 8.96
N TYR A 198 14.25 -9.39 8.99
CA TYR A 198 13.22 -10.28 8.45
C TYR A 198 13.37 -10.46 6.95
N PHE A 199 13.60 -9.35 6.26
CA PHE A 199 14.06 -9.29 4.89
C PHE A 199 14.69 -7.93 4.61
N SER A 200 15.46 -7.89 3.54
CA SER A 200 16.00 -6.67 2.95
C SER A 200 15.86 -6.75 1.44
N THR A 201 15.43 -5.66 0.81
CA THR A 201 15.30 -5.59 -0.65
C THR A 201 15.79 -4.25 -1.16
N GLU A 202 16.47 -4.26 -2.31
CA GLU A 202 16.99 -3.04 -2.92
C GLU A 202 15.85 -2.21 -3.53
N LEU A 203 15.89 -0.88 -3.34
CA LEU A 203 14.96 0.06 -3.99
C LEU A 203 15.46 0.52 -5.37
N LYS A 204 16.74 0.28 -5.68
CA LYS A 204 17.30 0.47 -7.02
C LYS A 204 17.21 -0.83 -7.79
N LEU A 205 16.71 -0.75 -9.02
CA LEU A 205 16.97 -1.81 -9.99
C LEU A 205 18.43 -1.67 -10.40
N GLY A 206 19.31 -2.51 -9.85
CA GLY A 206 20.70 -2.59 -10.31
C GLY A 206 20.75 -2.69 -11.83
N ASN A 207 21.76 -2.06 -12.45
CA ASN A 207 21.92 -1.85 -13.89
C ASN A 207 21.68 -3.15 -14.70
N LYS A 208 20.41 -3.47 -14.98
CA LYS A 208 20.06 -4.56 -15.90
C LYS A 208 20.59 -4.09 -17.23
N ASN A 209 21.60 -4.77 -17.75
CA ASN A 209 22.30 -4.49 -19.01
C ASN A 209 21.32 -4.21 -20.17
N CYS A 210 20.80 -2.99 -20.24
CA CYS A 210 20.15 -2.47 -21.43
C CYS A 210 21.29 -2.03 -22.34
N LYS A 211 21.72 -2.94 -23.22
CA LYS A 211 22.50 -2.59 -24.42
C LYS A 211 21.63 -1.74 -25.35
N ASN A 212 21.24 -0.55 -24.93
CA ASN A 212 20.64 0.43 -25.81
C ASN A 212 21.58 1.63 -25.85
N LYS A 213 22.22 1.77 -27.02
CA LYS A 213 23.06 2.89 -27.42
C LYS A 213 22.34 4.20 -27.10
N VAL A 214 22.85 4.99 -26.15
CA VAL A 214 22.45 6.39 -26.02
C VAL A 214 23.70 7.24 -25.78
N ASN A 215 23.76 8.34 -26.54
CA ASN A 215 24.85 9.28 -26.67
C ASN A 215 25.25 9.95 -25.33
N GLU A 216 26.53 10.29 -25.21
CA GLU A 216 27.26 10.71 -24.00
C GLU A 216 26.87 12.05 -23.35
N ASN A 217 25.68 12.62 -23.57
CA ASN A 217 25.38 14.00 -23.14
C ASN A 217 24.31 14.18 -22.05
N GLU A 218 23.90 13.14 -21.31
CA GLU A 218 23.00 13.27 -20.14
C GLU A 218 23.61 12.67 -18.86
N LEU A 219 24.59 13.35 -18.25
CA LEU A 219 25.23 12.91 -17.00
C LEU A 219 24.51 13.41 -15.72
N HIS A 220 23.38 14.11 -15.84
CA HIS A 220 22.57 14.51 -14.69
C HIS A 220 21.24 13.72 -14.67
N SER A 221 20.97 13.00 -13.56
CA SER A 221 19.74 12.26 -13.21
C SER A 221 19.53 10.81 -13.70
N LEU A 222 20.59 10.06 -14.05
CA LEU A 222 20.43 8.63 -14.36
C LEU A 222 19.96 7.80 -13.13
N GLY A 223 20.21 8.28 -11.91
CA GLY A 223 19.90 7.60 -10.65
C GLY A 223 18.43 7.54 -10.26
N ASP A 224 17.63 8.55 -10.65
CA ASP A 224 16.20 8.62 -10.32
C ASP A 224 15.34 7.78 -11.28
N LYS A 225 15.85 7.52 -12.49
CA LYS A 225 15.13 6.74 -13.52
C LYS A 225 14.94 5.26 -13.15
N TYR A 226 15.67 4.72 -12.17
CA TYR A 226 15.60 3.30 -11.79
C TYR A 226 15.33 3.08 -10.30
N TYR A 227 14.61 4.02 -9.67
CA TYR A 227 14.34 4.02 -8.24
C TYR A 227 12.84 3.89 -7.97
N TYR A 228 12.47 3.03 -7.03
CA TYR A 228 11.08 2.86 -6.59
C TYR A 228 10.60 4.00 -5.69
N THR A 229 10.47 5.21 -6.27
CA THR A 229 10.08 6.42 -5.55
C THR A 229 8.71 6.29 -4.90
N GLN A 230 7.75 5.62 -5.56
CA GLN A 230 6.42 5.35 -4.99
C GLN A 230 6.51 4.49 -3.73
N THR A 231 7.30 3.42 -3.76
CA THR A 231 7.55 2.58 -2.58
C THR A 231 8.14 3.41 -1.43
N LYS A 232 9.13 4.26 -1.72
CA LYS A 232 9.73 5.14 -0.72
C LYS A 232 8.68 6.05 -0.10
N ASN A 233 7.88 6.74 -0.91
CA ASN A 233 6.82 7.64 -0.45
C ASN A 233 5.81 6.93 0.45
N ILE A 234 5.40 5.72 0.08
CA ILE A 234 4.46 4.90 0.87
C ILE A 234 5.08 4.55 2.23
N VAL A 235 6.31 4.02 2.25
CA VAL A 235 6.99 3.64 3.50
C VAL A 235 7.20 4.85 4.42
N ASP A 236 7.66 5.97 3.86
CA ASP A 236 7.86 7.22 4.60
C ASP A 236 6.54 7.72 5.22
N PHE A 237 5.44 7.65 4.46
CA PHE A 237 4.12 8.06 4.92
C PHE A 237 3.60 7.21 6.10
N TYR A 238 3.69 5.87 6.01
CA TYR A 238 3.23 5.01 7.12
C TYR A 238 4.10 5.16 8.37
N ASN A 239 5.40 5.42 8.22
CA ASN A 239 6.28 5.73 9.34
C ASN A 239 5.96 7.09 9.99
N GLU A 240 5.58 8.10 9.20
CA GLU A 240 5.18 9.41 9.71
C GLU A 240 3.87 9.32 10.51
N ILE A 241 2.88 8.59 10.02
CA ILE A 241 1.58 8.47 10.69
C ILE A 241 1.66 7.65 11.99
N LYS A 242 2.50 6.62 12.04
CA LYS A 242 2.69 5.77 13.23
C LYS A 242 2.99 6.55 14.51
N GLY A 243 3.73 7.66 14.40
CA GLY A 243 4.12 8.51 15.54
C GLY A 243 3.36 9.82 15.66
N ALA A 244 2.48 10.13 14.71
CA ALA A 244 1.68 11.33 14.77
C ALA A 244 0.58 11.13 15.81
N THR A 245 0.70 11.77 16.98
CA THR A 245 -0.46 12.06 17.82
C THR A 245 -1.37 12.97 16.99
N LEU A 246 -2.21 12.38 16.15
CA LEU A 246 -3.21 13.10 15.39
C LEU A 246 -4.14 13.71 16.45
N SER A 247 -3.89 14.98 16.77
CA SER A 247 -4.52 15.69 17.88
C SER A 247 -6.02 15.36 17.94
N PRO A 248 -6.57 14.98 19.12
CA PRO A 248 -7.97 14.61 19.26
C PRO A 248 -8.93 15.81 19.09
N VAL A 249 -8.39 16.99 18.74
CA VAL A 249 -9.12 18.26 18.67
C VAL A 249 -10.10 18.33 17.49
N CYS A 250 -10.17 17.35 16.58
CA CYS A 250 -11.23 17.37 15.56
C CYS A 250 -11.54 16.00 14.97
N GLY A 251 -12.81 15.72 14.67
CA GLY A 251 -13.25 14.48 14.01
C GLY A 251 -12.58 14.16 12.67
N TYR A 252 -11.84 15.12 12.09
CA TYR A 252 -11.01 14.92 10.89
C TYR A 252 -9.84 13.96 11.13
N THR A 253 -9.19 13.97 12.30
CA THR A 253 -8.02 13.10 12.56
C THR A 253 -8.40 11.62 12.63
N CYS A 254 -9.56 11.29 13.19
CA CYS A 254 -10.12 9.94 13.17
C CYS A 254 -10.43 9.47 11.75
N ALA A 255 -10.96 10.35 10.90
CA ALA A 255 -11.27 10.02 9.52
C ALA A 255 -10.01 9.69 8.70
N LEU A 256 -8.93 10.46 8.83
CA LEU A 256 -7.67 10.19 8.13
C LEU A 256 -7.06 8.85 8.53
N ARG A 257 -7.10 8.52 9.82
CA ARG A 257 -6.66 7.23 10.36
C ARG A 257 -7.48 6.09 9.75
N ASP A 258 -8.80 6.18 9.80
CA ASP A 258 -9.67 5.17 9.19
C ASP A 258 -9.46 5.05 7.68
N MET A 259 -9.21 6.14 6.98
CA MET A 259 -8.92 6.12 5.55
C MET A 259 -7.58 5.45 5.24
N THR A 260 -6.54 5.74 6.02
CA THR A 260 -5.21 5.13 5.88
C THR A 260 -5.26 3.63 6.18
N LYS A 261 -6.02 3.23 7.20
CA LYS A 261 -6.30 1.82 7.49
C LYS A 261 -6.89 1.10 6.29
N ARG A 262 -7.99 1.67 5.77
CA ARG A 262 -8.72 1.09 4.64
C ARG A 262 -7.89 1.08 3.37
N LEU A 263 -6.94 2.00 3.22
CA LEU A 263 -6.02 2.05 2.09
C LEU A 263 -5.13 0.81 2.01
N ILE A 264 -4.33 0.51 3.05
CA ILE A 264 -3.46 -0.69 3.06
C ILE A 264 -4.28 -1.99 3.03
N GLN A 265 -5.42 -2.00 3.72
CA GLN A 265 -6.34 -3.13 3.73
C GLN A 265 -6.88 -3.45 2.33
N THR A 266 -7.38 -2.43 1.63
CA THR A 266 -7.89 -2.60 0.27
C THR A 266 -6.75 -2.98 -0.67
N TYR A 267 -5.56 -2.40 -0.52
CA TYR A 267 -4.42 -2.76 -1.38
C TYR A 267 -4.03 -4.23 -1.20
N THR A 268 -3.96 -4.69 0.06
CA THR A 268 -3.65 -6.08 0.39
C THR A 268 -4.70 -7.03 -0.19
N PHE A 269 -5.98 -6.69 -0.09
CA PHE A 269 -7.07 -7.48 -0.66
C PHE A 269 -7.08 -7.49 -2.19
N GLU A 270 -6.77 -6.36 -2.82
CA GLU A 270 -6.61 -6.28 -4.26
C GLU A 270 -5.33 -6.97 -4.73
N TYR A 271 -4.30 -7.12 -3.88
CA TYR A 271 -3.05 -7.83 -4.21
C TYR A 271 -3.17 -9.35 -4.03
N ILE A 272 -3.79 -9.80 -2.94
CA ILE A 272 -3.97 -11.21 -2.57
C ILE A 272 -5.22 -11.75 -3.25
N SER A 273 -5.05 -12.75 -4.11
CA SER A 273 -6.13 -13.19 -5.00
C SER A 273 -6.88 -14.45 -4.58
N ASN A 274 -6.37 -15.19 -3.60
CA ASN A 274 -6.91 -16.49 -3.22
C ASN A 274 -6.82 -16.69 -1.70
N LYS A 275 -7.49 -17.74 -1.25
CA LYS A 275 -7.62 -18.08 0.17
C LYS A 275 -6.28 -18.43 0.80
N GLU A 276 -5.48 -19.25 0.13
CA GLU A 276 -4.20 -19.77 0.61
C GLU A 276 -3.20 -18.64 0.86
N ASP A 277 -3.09 -17.70 -0.08
CA ASP A 277 -2.24 -16.51 0.03
C ASP A 277 -2.68 -15.59 1.18
N MET A 278 -3.99 -15.52 1.45
CA MET A 278 -4.55 -14.74 2.55
C MET A 278 -4.23 -15.38 3.90
N GLU A 279 -4.30 -16.71 4.00
CA GLU A 279 -3.88 -17.46 5.20
C GLU A 279 -2.37 -17.28 5.46
N GLU A 280 -1.54 -17.38 4.42
CA GLU A 280 -0.10 -17.10 4.52
C GLU A 280 0.18 -15.68 5.00
N TYR A 281 -0.57 -14.69 4.51
CA TYR A 281 -0.44 -13.31 4.97
C TYR A 281 -0.75 -13.18 6.47
N PHE A 282 -1.80 -13.85 6.96
CA PHE A 282 -2.11 -13.83 8.40
C PHE A 282 -1.04 -14.50 9.24
N VAL A 283 -0.48 -15.61 8.76
CA VAL A 283 0.66 -16.28 9.41
C VAL A 283 1.88 -15.35 9.47
N GLU A 284 2.21 -14.65 8.39
CA GLU A 284 3.33 -13.71 8.38
C GLU A 284 3.11 -12.50 9.28
N THR A 285 1.88 -11.98 9.31
CA THR A 285 1.49 -10.88 10.21
C THR A 285 1.64 -11.32 11.67
N PHE A 286 1.16 -12.52 12.01
CA PHE A 286 1.31 -13.09 13.34
C PHE A 286 2.78 -13.32 13.71
N ASN A 287 3.60 -13.83 12.79
CA ASN A 287 5.02 -14.06 13.04
C ASN A 287 5.76 -12.75 13.35
N ILE A 288 5.52 -11.68 12.58
CA ILE A 288 6.11 -10.36 12.86
C ILE A 288 5.69 -9.87 14.24
N LEU A 289 4.39 -9.95 14.57
CA LEU A 289 3.86 -9.51 15.85
C LEU A 289 4.44 -10.31 17.02
N LYS A 290 4.49 -11.64 16.89
CA LYS A 290 5.04 -12.54 17.89
C LYS A 290 6.49 -12.18 18.21
N GLU A 291 7.33 -12.06 17.20
CA GLU A 291 8.75 -11.74 17.42
C GLU A 291 8.94 -10.31 17.97
N HIS A 292 8.07 -9.37 17.60
CA HIS A 292 8.06 -8.03 18.20
C HIS A 292 7.77 -8.11 19.71
N VAL A 293 6.75 -8.84 20.14
CA VAL A 293 6.43 -9.03 21.56
C VAL A 293 7.56 -9.75 22.29
N ASP A 294 8.10 -10.83 21.72
CA ASP A 294 9.23 -11.56 22.32
C ASP A 294 10.48 -10.66 22.49
N ALA A 295 10.70 -9.70 21.59
CA ALA A 295 11.79 -8.73 21.70
C ALA A 295 11.56 -7.70 22.83
N LEU A 296 10.31 -7.26 23.04
CA LEU A 296 9.95 -6.38 24.14
C LEU A 296 10.11 -7.08 25.50
N GLU A 297 9.62 -8.31 25.62
CA GLU A 297 9.72 -9.09 26.88
C GLU A 297 11.18 -9.36 27.28
N LYS A 298 12.07 -9.60 26.31
CA LYS A 298 13.52 -9.74 26.56
C LYS A 298 14.18 -8.45 27.06
N LYS A 299 13.66 -7.29 26.67
CA LYS A 299 14.18 -5.98 27.10
C LYS A 299 13.78 -5.66 28.54
N ASP A 300 12.61 -6.10 28.97
CA ASP A 300 12.07 -5.85 30.32
C ASP A 300 12.63 -6.81 31.39
N LEU A 301 13.39 -7.83 31.00
CA LEU A 301 14.15 -8.66 31.94
C LEU A 301 15.33 -7.86 32.53
N PRO A 302 15.40 -7.69 33.86
CA PRO A 302 16.53 -7.01 34.49
C PRO A 302 17.82 -7.80 34.20
N VAL A 303 18.82 -7.12 33.64
CA VAL A 303 20.17 -7.66 33.51
C VAL A 303 20.68 -7.97 34.91
N ASP A 304 20.68 -9.26 35.26
CA ASP A 304 21.20 -9.76 36.52
C ASP A 304 22.68 -9.34 36.64
N LYS A 305 22.95 -8.39 37.54
CA LYS A 305 24.31 -8.02 37.96
C LYS A 305 24.89 -9.17 38.79
N LYS A 306 25.36 -10.22 38.14
CA LYS A 306 26.32 -11.21 38.67
C LYS A 306 27.18 -11.62 37.48
N THR A 307 28.49 -11.39 37.42
CA THR A 307 29.49 -11.76 38.42
C THR A 307 30.81 -11.06 38.06
N GLN A 308 31.27 -10.11 38.87
CA GLN A 308 32.70 -9.80 39.01
C GLN A 308 33.02 -9.81 40.50
N THR A 309 33.37 -10.99 40.98
CA THR A 309 34.12 -11.16 42.22
C THR A 309 35.11 -12.28 41.95
N ARG A 310 36.28 -11.87 41.46
CA ARG A 310 37.57 -12.48 41.79
C ARG A 310 38.68 -11.52 41.40
#